data_AF-A0A7S1M663-F1
#
_entry.id   AF-A0A7S1M663-F1
#
_cell.length_a   1.000
_cell.length_b   1.000
_cell.length_c   1.000
_cell.angle_alpha   90.00
_cell.angle_beta   90.00
_cell.angle_gamma   90.00
#
_symmetry.space_group_name_H-M   'P 1'
#
loop_
_entity.id
_entity.type
_entity.pdbx_description
1 polymer ?
#
loop_
_entity_poly.entity_id
_entity_poly.type
_entity_poly.pdbx_seq_one_letter_code
_entity_poly.pdbx_strand_id
1 'polypeptide(L)'
;SNPAQRGGPASTVCNHQVSTATLLAACHSLGFTDAVAPVIDNAATFSLRWFADQFAIGTADLTCPSGPNVTLANCSYTYPTDSCRGGGFDALWIKCYPDGIPTSSFQYRLAEADAQGLTGRLEVQPHPGAPWGTVCDDNFRTV
;
A
#
# COMPACT_ATOMS: atom_id res chain seq x y z
N SER A 1 -28.98 2.84 -19.40
CA SER A 1 -27.53 3.14 -19.44
C SER A 1 -27.28 4.33 -18.52
N ASN A 2 -26.73 4.11 -17.33
CA ASN A 2 -26.45 5.18 -16.37
C ASN A 2 -24.98 5.60 -16.47
N PRO A 3 -24.65 6.85 -16.84
CA PRO A 3 -23.29 7.28 -17.16
C PRO A 3 -22.46 7.74 -15.94
N ALA A 4 -22.66 7.12 -14.77
CA ALA A 4 -21.97 7.53 -13.53
C ALA A 4 -20.58 6.87 -13.30
N GLN A 5 -20.04 6.12 -14.26
CA GLN A 5 -18.71 5.47 -14.15
C GLN A 5 -17.65 6.07 -15.08
N ARG A 6 -17.69 7.40 -15.28
CA ARG A 6 -16.56 8.12 -15.86
C ARG A 6 -15.68 8.59 -14.70
N GLY A 7 -14.43 8.15 -14.70
CA GLY A 7 -13.46 8.34 -13.62
C GLY A 7 -13.42 9.74 -13.02
N GLY A 8 -13.45 9.76 -11.69
CA GLY A 8 -13.02 10.84 -10.80
C GLY A 8 -12.33 10.22 -9.57
N PRO A 9 -11.74 11.03 -8.67
CA PRO A 9 -10.31 11.24 -8.47
C PRO A 9 -9.51 10.08 -7.85
N ALA A 10 -10.14 9.04 -7.30
CA ALA A 10 -9.47 7.82 -6.83
C ALA A 10 -10.51 6.69 -6.70
N SER A 11 -10.14 5.48 -7.09
CA SER A 11 -10.98 4.27 -6.98
C SER A 11 -10.20 3.12 -6.35
N THR A 12 -10.90 2.18 -5.73
CA THR A 12 -10.30 0.96 -5.18
C THR A 12 -10.22 -0.15 -6.22
N VAL A 13 -9.46 -1.19 -5.88
CA VAL A 13 -9.26 -2.41 -6.70
C VAL A 13 -10.00 -3.56 -6.05
N CYS A 14 -10.64 -4.44 -6.83
CA CYS A 14 -11.34 -5.60 -6.28
C CYS A 14 -10.36 -6.68 -5.77
N ASN A 15 -10.69 -7.36 -4.67
CA ASN A 15 -9.93 -8.46 -4.08
C ASN A 15 -10.20 -9.83 -4.75
N HIS A 16 -11.05 -9.85 -5.78
CA HIS A 16 -11.41 -11.05 -6.53
C HIS A 16 -10.26 -11.54 -7.42
N GLN A 17 -9.98 -12.85 -7.37
CA GLN A 17 -8.99 -13.55 -8.21
C GLN A 17 -7.58 -12.91 -8.20
N VAL A 18 -7.15 -12.42 -7.04
CA VAL A 18 -5.83 -11.78 -6.88
C VAL A 18 -4.73 -12.83 -6.74
N SER A 19 -3.73 -12.76 -7.62
CA SER A 19 -2.56 -13.66 -7.62
C SER A 19 -1.39 -13.09 -6.82
N THR A 20 -0.43 -13.94 -6.41
CA THR A 20 0.82 -13.47 -5.79
C THR A 20 1.63 -12.52 -6.69
N ALA A 21 1.59 -12.72 -8.02
CA ALA A 21 2.23 -11.81 -8.97
C ALA A 21 1.59 -10.41 -8.93
N THR A 22 0.27 -10.36 -8.77
CA THR A 22 -0.48 -9.11 -8.58
C THR A 22 -0.10 -8.40 -7.30
N LEU A 23 0.03 -9.14 -6.20
CA LEU A 23 0.44 -8.57 -4.91
C LEU A 23 1.88 -8.03 -4.96
N LEU A 24 2.80 -8.75 -5.60
CA LEU A 24 4.18 -8.27 -5.81
C LEU A 24 4.22 -7.01 -6.67
N ALA A 25 3.49 -6.99 -7.79
CA ALA A 25 3.38 -5.82 -8.65
C ALA A 25 2.86 -4.58 -7.91
N ALA A 26 1.87 -4.76 -7.02
CA ALA A 26 1.36 -3.71 -6.16
C ALA A 26 2.44 -3.19 -5.19
N CYS A 27 3.12 -4.08 -4.49
CA CYS A 27 4.18 -3.73 -3.55
C CYS A 27 5.34 -2.99 -4.21
N HIS A 28 5.82 -3.47 -5.37
CA HIS A 28 6.88 -2.81 -6.13
C HIS A 28 6.46 -1.42 -6.61
N SER A 29 5.20 -1.23 -7.01
CA SER A 29 4.68 0.08 -7.44
C SER A 29 4.67 1.12 -6.31
N LEU A 30 4.62 0.66 -5.06
CA LEU A 30 4.70 1.48 -3.85
C LEU A 30 6.14 1.70 -3.37
N GLY A 31 7.13 1.12 -4.05
CA GLY A 31 8.55 1.21 -3.71
C GLY A 31 9.09 0.05 -2.87
N PHE A 32 8.25 -0.88 -2.43
CA PHE A 32 8.66 -2.08 -1.68
C PHE A 32 9.27 -3.14 -2.61
N THR A 33 10.37 -2.81 -3.28
CA THR A 33 10.97 -3.61 -4.36
C THR A 33 11.59 -4.94 -3.92
N ASP A 34 11.81 -5.12 -2.61
CA ASP A 34 12.32 -6.36 -2.00
C ASP A 34 11.23 -7.13 -1.25
N ALA A 35 9.95 -6.79 -1.44
CA ALA A 35 8.84 -7.52 -0.84
C ALA A 35 8.86 -8.99 -1.28
N VAL A 36 8.79 -9.90 -0.31
CA VAL A 36 8.72 -11.34 -0.54
C VAL A 36 7.43 -11.87 0.05
N ALA A 37 6.72 -12.69 -0.72
CA ALA A 37 5.46 -13.34 -0.32
C ALA A 37 4.40 -12.37 0.27
N PRO A 38 4.06 -11.26 -0.41
CA PRO A 38 3.00 -10.38 0.05
C PRO A 38 1.66 -11.13 0.12
N VAL A 39 0.82 -10.72 1.07
CA VAL A 39 -0.48 -11.36 1.33
C VAL A 39 -1.62 -10.37 1.17
N ILE A 40 -2.80 -10.89 0.86
CA ILE A 40 -4.04 -10.13 1.03
C ILE A 40 -4.21 -9.90 2.52
N ASP A 41 -4.31 -8.65 2.92
CA ASP A 41 -4.62 -8.28 4.30
C ASP A 41 -6.13 -8.18 4.43
N ASN A 42 -6.77 -9.18 5.00
CA ASN A 42 -8.20 -9.09 5.30
C ASN A 42 -8.40 -8.20 6.54
N ALA A 43 -7.99 -6.93 6.48
CA ALA A 43 -8.14 -5.90 7.51
C ALA A 43 -9.62 -5.62 7.79
N ALA A 44 -10.31 -6.64 8.27
CA ALA A 44 -11.61 -6.65 8.91
C ALA A 44 -11.49 -6.10 10.35
N THR A 45 -10.43 -5.37 10.68
CA THR A 45 -10.33 -4.54 11.87
C THR A 45 -11.01 -3.20 11.61
N PHE A 46 -12.35 -3.26 11.55
CA PHE A 46 -13.41 -2.26 11.84
C PHE A 46 -13.22 -0.73 11.61
N SER A 47 -12.04 -0.13 11.61
CA SER A 47 -11.82 1.33 11.55
C SER A 47 -11.53 1.87 10.14
N LEU A 48 -10.92 1.08 9.24
CA LEU A 48 -10.65 1.52 7.86
C LEU A 48 -11.79 1.20 6.87
N ARG A 49 -12.78 0.41 7.31
CA ARG A 49 -13.96 0.05 6.54
C ARG A 49 -14.76 1.27 6.07
N TRP A 50 -14.91 2.27 6.93
CA TRP A 50 -15.58 3.54 6.59
C TRP A 50 -14.90 4.29 5.44
N PHE A 51 -13.59 4.13 5.26
CA PHE A 51 -12.87 4.76 4.15
C PHE A 51 -13.03 3.99 2.85
N ALA A 52 -13.08 2.65 2.87
CA ALA A 52 -13.25 1.87 1.66
C ALA A 52 -14.65 2.04 1.05
N ASP A 53 -15.69 2.24 1.86
CA ASP A 53 -17.04 2.54 1.37
C ASP A 53 -17.16 3.95 0.74
N GLN A 54 -16.18 4.83 0.95
CA GLN A 54 -16.14 6.15 0.30
C GLN A 54 -15.62 6.10 -1.13
N PHE A 55 -14.96 5.01 -1.53
CA PHE A 55 -14.36 4.87 -2.86
C PHE A 55 -15.01 3.71 -3.62
N ALA A 56 -15.50 4.00 -4.82
CA ALA A 56 -15.99 2.96 -5.71
C ALA A 56 -14.85 2.01 -6.10
N ILE A 57 -15.16 0.71 -6.23
CA ILE A 57 -14.27 -0.24 -6.90
C ILE A 57 -14.28 0.11 -8.38
N GLY A 58 -13.12 0.46 -8.92
CA GLY A 58 -12.95 0.88 -10.32
C GLY A 58 -12.43 -0.23 -11.24
N THR A 59 -11.70 -1.19 -10.69
CA THR A 59 -11.03 -2.26 -11.46
C THR A 59 -11.09 -3.59 -10.71
N ALA A 60 -11.05 -4.70 -11.45
CA ALA A 60 -11.06 -6.06 -10.93
C ALA A 60 -10.13 -6.99 -11.73
N ASP A 61 -9.96 -8.22 -11.25
CA ASP A 61 -9.25 -9.32 -11.90
C ASP A 61 -7.86 -8.92 -12.45
N LEU A 62 -7.07 -8.21 -11.62
CA LEU A 62 -5.73 -7.81 -12.03
C LEU A 62 -4.88 -9.04 -12.34
N THR A 63 -4.40 -9.10 -13.57
CA THR A 63 -3.51 -10.15 -14.06
C THR A 63 -2.16 -9.54 -14.38
N CYS A 64 -1.16 -9.92 -13.62
CA CYS A 64 0.20 -9.40 -13.73
C CYS A 64 1.17 -10.50 -14.18
N PRO A 65 2.18 -10.19 -15.01
CA PRO A 65 3.25 -11.13 -15.30
C PRO A 65 4.10 -11.39 -14.04
N SER A 66 4.72 -12.57 -13.95
CA SER A 66 5.68 -12.87 -12.89
C SER A 66 7.05 -12.27 -13.22
N GLY A 67 7.74 -11.71 -12.23
CA GLY A 67 9.12 -11.25 -12.38
C GLY A 67 9.58 -10.33 -11.26
N PRO A 68 10.90 -10.10 -11.11
CA PRO A 68 11.44 -9.31 -10.01
C PRO A 68 11.17 -7.80 -10.15
N ASN A 69 10.92 -7.30 -11.35
CA ASN A 69 10.70 -5.86 -11.63
C ASN A 69 9.31 -5.56 -12.18
N VAL A 70 8.31 -6.39 -11.84
CA VAL A 70 6.92 -6.15 -12.24
C VAL A 70 6.31 -5.03 -11.40
N THR A 71 5.52 -4.16 -12.03
CA THR A 71 4.71 -3.12 -11.38
C THR A 71 3.27 -3.20 -11.87
N LEU A 72 2.33 -2.49 -11.23
CA LEU A 72 0.92 -2.44 -11.64
C LEU A 72 0.74 -1.92 -13.07
N ALA A 73 1.68 -1.12 -13.57
CA ALA A 73 1.69 -0.66 -14.96
C ALA A 73 1.88 -1.80 -15.98
N ASN A 74 2.37 -2.96 -15.54
CA ASN A 74 2.53 -4.15 -16.39
C ASN A 74 1.31 -5.08 -16.39
N CYS A 75 0.29 -4.77 -15.60
CA CYS A 75 -0.87 -5.64 -15.40
C CYS A 75 -2.03 -5.24 -16.31
N SER A 76 -2.86 -6.23 -16.66
CA SER A 76 -4.19 -6.00 -17.22
C SER A 76 -5.25 -6.07 -16.13
N TYR A 77 -6.41 -5.47 -16.35
CA TYR A 77 -7.55 -5.50 -15.45
C TYR A 77 -8.87 -5.60 -16.23
N THR A 78 -9.93 -6.01 -15.53
CA THR A 78 -11.31 -6.00 -16.02
C THR A 78 -12.12 -4.95 -15.27
N TYR A 79 -13.34 -4.70 -15.75
CA TYR A 79 -14.31 -3.93 -14.97
C TYR A 79 -14.93 -4.81 -13.88
N PRO A 80 -15.29 -4.24 -12.72
CA PRO A 80 -15.90 -4.97 -11.62
C PRO A 80 -17.17 -5.71 -12.05
N THR A 81 -17.25 -6.98 -11.67
CA THR A 81 -18.42 -7.84 -11.92
C THR A 81 -19.24 -8.00 -10.64
N ASP A 82 -20.22 -8.90 -10.66
CA ASP A 82 -21.08 -9.20 -9.51
C ASP A 82 -20.29 -9.69 -8.29
N SER A 83 -19.11 -10.28 -8.50
CA SER A 83 -18.17 -10.69 -7.46
C SER A 83 -17.49 -9.53 -6.72
N CYS A 84 -17.73 -8.29 -7.14
CA CYS A 84 -17.13 -7.07 -6.60
C CYS A 84 -18.18 -6.03 -6.16
N ARG A 85 -19.41 -6.48 -5.84
CA ARG A 85 -20.55 -5.60 -5.47
C ARG A 85 -20.68 -5.34 -3.97
N GLY A 86 -19.84 -5.95 -3.15
CA GLY A 86 -19.78 -5.77 -1.69
C GLY A 86 -19.24 -4.41 -1.25
N GLY A 87 -18.92 -3.50 -2.17
CA GLY A 87 -18.40 -2.17 -1.83
C GLY A 87 -17.00 -2.26 -1.22
N GLY A 88 -16.73 -1.54 -0.12
CA GLY A 88 -15.42 -1.54 0.52
C GLY A 88 -14.96 -2.92 1.05
N PHE A 89 -15.87 -3.89 1.16
CA PHE A 89 -15.56 -5.27 1.54
C PHE A 89 -14.82 -6.04 0.46
N ASP A 90 -15.07 -5.69 -0.80
CA ASP A 90 -14.42 -6.32 -1.94
C ASP A 90 -13.19 -5.51 -2.36
N ALA A 91 -12.81 -4.46 -1.63
CA ALA A 91 -11.58 -3.73 -1.88
C ALA A 91 -10.36 -4.61 -1.53
N LEU A 92 -9.33 -4.52 -2.36
CA LEU A 92 -8.06 -5.20 -2.19
C LEU A 92 -7.19 -4.46 -1.20
N TRP A 93 -6.86 -5.15 -0.12
CA TRP A 93 -5.96 -4.74 0.94
C TRP A 93 -4.74 -5.64 0.90
N ILE A 94 -3.53 -5.07 1.02
CA ILE A 94 -2.28 -5.80 0.78
C ILE A 94 -1.32 -5.52 1.92
N LYS A 95 -0.66 -6.57 2.42
CA LYS A 95 0.48 -6.47 3.32
C LYS A 95 1.73 -6.94 2.58
N CYS A 96 2.62 -5.99 2.27
CA CYS A 96 3.84 -6.26 1.50
C CYS A 96 4.91 -7.03 2.28
N TYR A 97 4.95 -6.87 3.61
CA TYR A 97 5.81 -7.64 4.51
C TYR A 97 4.95 -8.29 5.60
N PRO A 98 4.41 -9.50 5.38
CA PRO A 98 3.52 -10.16 6.34
C PRO A 98 4.17 -10.39 7.71
N ASP A 99 5.48 -10.65 7.73
CA ASP A 99 6.27 -10.89 8.94
C ASP A 99 6.83 -9.60 9.56
N GLY A 100 6.43 -8.45 9.04
CA GLY A 100 6.97 -7.14 9.40
C GLY A 100 8.10 -6.71 8.48
N ILE A 101 8.27 -5.39 8.32
CA ILE A 101 9.44 -4.85 7.63
C ILE A 101 10.66 -5.23 8.49
N PRO A 102 11.72 -5.85 7.95
CA PRO A 102 12.93 -6.12 8.71
C PRO A 102 13.41 -4.82 9.35
N THR A 103 13.39 -4.68 10.68
CA THR A 103 13.77 -3.42 11.33
C THR A 103 15.24 -3.04 11.06
N SER A 104 16.05 -4.01 10.64
CA SER A 104 17.41 -3.81 10.14
C SER A 104 17.50 -2.98 8.85
N SER A 105 16.40 -2.81 8.10
CA SER A 105 16.36 -1.95 6.91
C SER A 105 16.03 -0.49 7.24
N PHE A 106 15.63 -0.20 8.49
CA PHE A 106 15.26 1.16 8.89
C PHE A 106 16.52 2.00 9.04
N GLN A 107 16.55 3.13 8.35
CA GLN A 107 17.53 4.18 8.56
C GLN A 107 16.89 5.34 9.31
N TYR A 108 17.65 5.95 10.21
CA TYR A 108 17.22 7.09 11.01
C TYR A 108 18.21 8.23 10.84
N ARG A 109 17.71 9.46 10.86
CA ARG A 109 18.55 10.66 10.88
C ARG A 109 17.89 11.77 11.68
N LEU A 110 18.71 12.71 12.15
CA LEU A 110 18.26 14.04 12.54
C LEU A 110 18.35 14.93 11.31
N ALA A 111 17.21 15.28 10.73
CA ALA A 111 17.13 16.28 9.67
C ALA A 111 17.14 17.69 10.29
N GLU A 112 17.61 18.68 9.51
CA GLU A 112 17.77 20.07 9.98
C GLU A 112 18.58 20.13 11.28
N ALA A 113 19.64 19.32 11.34
CA ALA A 113 20.42 19.20 12.54
C ALA A 113 21.12 20.52 12.91
N ASP A 114 21.28 20.78 14.21
CA ASP A 114 22.13 21.87 14.70
C ASP A 114 23.59 21.72 14.22
N ALA A 115 24.41 22.74 14.46
CA ALA A 115 25.80 22.74 14.03
C ALA A 115 26.63 21.57 14.62
N GLN A 116 26.14 20.96 15.71
CA GLN A 116 26.77 19.86 16.42
C GLN A 116 26.23 18.49 15.96
N GLY A 117 25.16 18.46 15.18
CA GLY A 117 24.49 17.22 14.78
C GLY A 117 23.74 16.52 15.92
N LEU A 118 23.42 17.23 17.01
CA LEU A 118 22.87 16.65 18.23
C LEU A 118 21.36 16.86 18.37
N THR A 119 20.81 17.85 17.69
CA THR A 119 19.38 18.19 17.73
C THR A 119 18.84 18.31 16.33
N GLY A 120 17.66 17.76 16.04
CA GLY A 120 16.97 17.94 14.76
C GLY A 120 15.64 17.18 14.73
N ARG A 121 14.93 17.24 13.60
CA ARG A 121 13.72 16.44 13.38
C ARG A 121 14.09 14.98 13.12
N LEU A 122 13.52 14.05 13.88
CA LEU A 122 13.70 12.62 13.62
C LEU A 122 12.98 12.22 12.33
N GLU A 123 13.75 11.77 11.35
CA GLU A 123 13.23 11.19 10.11
C GLU A 123 13.62 9.72 10.00
N VAL A 124 12.74 8.95 9.37
CA VAL A 124 12.88 7.50 9.16
C VAL A 124 12.75 7.15 7.68
N GLN A 125 13.57 6.22 7.23
CA GLN A 125 13.46 5.56 5.94
C GLN A 125 13.30 4.05 6.19
N PRO A 126 12.14 3.43 5.88
CA PRO A 126 11.85 2.05 6.26
C PRO A 126 12.63 1.00 5.45
N HIS A 127 13.08 1.33 4.24
CA HIS A 127 13.92 0.48 3.41
C HIS A 127 14.76 1.34 2.44
N PRO A 128 15.88 0.82 1.90
CA PRO A 128 16.67 1.53 0.90
C PRO A 128 15.81 2.00 -0.28
N GLY A 129 15.94 3.28 -0.63
CA GLY A 129 15.21 3.88 -1.74
C GLY A 129 13.80 4.41 -1.40
N ALA A 130 13.24 4.12 -0.21
CA ALA A 130 12.03 4.80 0.24
C ALA A 130 12.29 6.31 0.48
N PRO A 131 11.28 7.18 0.30
CA PRO A 131 11.39 8.56 0.75
C PRO A 131 11.55 8.62 2.27
N TRP A 132 12.26 9.66 2.74
CA TRP A 132 12.32 9.97 4.16
C TRP A 132 10.96 10.49 4.65
N GLY A 133 10.49 9.94 5.76
CA GLY A 133 9.26 10.36 6.44
C GLY A 133 9.52 10.84 7.87
N THR A 134 8.49 11.39 8.51
CA THR A 134 8.54 11.86 9.90
C THR A 134 8.01 10.82 10.88
N VAL A 135 8.39 10.95 12.14
CA VAL A 135 7.85 10.13 13.25
C VAL A 135 6.75 10.92 13.96
N CYS A 136 5.66 10.25 14.34
CA CYS A 136 4.59 10.85 15.14
C CYS A 136 5.09 11.15 16.56
N ASP A 137 4.83 12.36 17.05
CA ASP A 137 5.25 12.81 18.38
C ASP A 137 4.23 12.51 19.49
N ASP A 138 3.05 11.97 19.15
CA ASP A 138 2.05 11.54 20.12
C ASP A 138 2.62 10.48 21.07
N ASN A 139 2.66 10.81 22.36
CA ASN A 139 3.29 10.00 23.40
C ASN A 139 4.80 9.74 23.20
N PHE A 140 5.48 10.58 22.40
CA PHE A 140 6.92 10.52 22.23
C PHE A 140 7.62 11.15 23.44
N ARG A 141 7.96 10.30 24.42
CA ARG A 141 8.49 10.74 25.72
C ARG A 141 9.68 9.90 26.17
N THR A 142 10.53 10.51 26.99
CA THR A 142 11.55 9.77 27.76
C THR A 142 10.87 8.88 28.79
N VAL A 143 11.38 7.66 28.94
CA VAL A 143 10.97 6.71 29.99
C VAL A 143 11.83 6.86 31.23
#